data_AF-A0A1Y2GCJ6-F1
#
_entry.id   AF-A0A1Y2GCJ6-F1
#
_cell.length_a   1.000
_cell.length_b   1.000
_cell.length_c   1.000
_cell.angle_alpha   90.00
_cell.angle_beta   90.00
_cell.angle_gamma   90.00
#
_symmetry.space_group_name_H-M   'P 1'
#
loop_
_entity.id
_entity.type
_entity.pdbx_description
1 polymer ?
#
loop_
_entity_poly.entity_id
_entity_poly.type
_entity_poly.pdbx_seq_one_letter_code
_entity_poly.pdbx_strand_id
1 'polypeptide(L)'
;YPKKDRLPDVNSPQVKKWISEIDWSKVPKIPIAKANIPNCPDCPKNKSKIPKGACWWTCDGCVADDDIEICPRQNAWGLTYDDGPSEETPRLLEKLKRSNVTSTFFVVGSRILEYPETLKRQIKEGHHIGIHTWSHAGMTSLTNEQIVAEIKWAEQIVFDVTGLKTKYWRPPYGDVDNRVREIARQLGYKTVIWTKEWDSNDWQIPDKTITNKEVYRNFKWALSTVPSLKGGIITLEHDLFTQEVNVA
;
A
#
# COMPACT_ATOMS: atom_id res chain seq x y z
N TYR A 1 -12.07 9.94 14.96
CA TYR A 1 -10.98 9.57 14.06
C TYR A 1 -9.89 10.63 14.09
N PRO A 2 -8.62 10.28 13.83
CA PRO A 2 -7.55 11.25 13.66
C PRO A 2 -7.80 12.19 12.48
N LYS A 3 -7.03 13.28 12.38
CA LYS A 3 -7.16 14.24 11.28
C LYS A 3 -6.76 13.59 9.95
N LYS A 4 -7.43 13.99 8.87
CA LYS A 4 -7.11 13.54 7.51
C LYS A 4 -5.65 13.83 7.16
N ASP A 5 -4.98 12.83 6.60
CA ASP A 5 -3.59 12.86 6.12
C ASP A 5 -2.60 13.37 7.19
N ARG A 6 -2.88 13.04 8.45
CA ARG A 6 -2.00 13.31 9.60
C ARG A 6 -1.82 12.05 10.42
N LEU A 7 -0.60 11.87 10.95
CA LEU A 7 -0.28 10.79 11.86
C LEU A 7 -1.26 10.79 13.04
N PRO A 8 -1.81 9.62 13.42
CA PRO A 8 -2.65 9.51 14.60
C PRO A 8 -1.92 9.83 15.91
N ASP A 9 -2.66 10.33 16.90
CA ASP A 9 -2.14 10.51 18.26
C ASP A 9 -1.97 9.15 18.97
N VAL A 10 -0.72 8.82 19.27
CA VAL A 10 -0.31 7.60 19.96
C VAL A 10 -0.73 7.57 21.43
N ASN A 11 -1.08 8.72 22.01
CA ASN A 11 -1.43 8.82 23.43
C ASN A 11 -2.92 8.58 23.73
N SER A 12 -3.75 8.48 22.69
CA SER A 12 -5.17 8.21 22.86
C SER A 12 -5.41 6.85 23.55
N PRO A 13 -6.45 6.70 24.39
CA PRO A 13 -6.71 5.45 25.11
C PRO A 13 -6.83 4.22 24.18
N GLN A 14 -7.44 4.40 23.02
CA GLN A 14 -7.61 3.35 22.02
C GLN A 14 -6.27 2.91 21.43
N VAL A 15 -5.39 3.86 21.06
CA VAL A 15 -4.07 3.52 20.51
C VAL A 15 -3.17 2.88 21.57
N LYS A 16 -3.22 3.37 22.81
CA LYS A 16 -2.50 2.73 23.94
C LYS A 16 -2.90 1.27 24.15
N LYS A 17 -4.20 0.95 23.99
CA LYS A 17 -4.68 -0.42 24.04
C LYS A 17 -4.07 -1.27 22.92
N TRP A 18 -4.10 -0.80 21.68
CA TRP A 18 -3.51 -1.53 20.55
C TRP A 18 -1.99 -1.72 20.70
N ILE A 19 -1.28 -0.72 21.20
CA ILE A 19 0.17 -0.79 21.50
C ILE A 19 0.45 -1.88 22.55
N SER A 20 -0.43 -2.03 23.56
CA SER A 20 -0.26 -3.06 24.58
C SER A 20 -0.46 -4.50 24.09
N GLU A 21 -1.08 -4.68 22.91
CA GLU A 21 -1.31 -5.99 22.29
C GLU A 21 -0.08 -6.49 21.51
N ILE A 22 0.96 -5.66 21.32
CA ILE A 22 2.18 -6.01 20.61
C ILE A 22 3.22 -6.64 21.53
N ASP A 23 3.77 -7.77 21.10
CA ASP A 23 4.95 -8.40 21.67
C ASP A 23 6.22 -7.73 21.13
N TRP A 24 6.63 -6.66 21.83
CA TRP A 24 7.83 -5.87 21.49
C TRP A 24 9.14 -6.66 21.55
N SER A 25 9.15 -7.84 22.19
CA SER A 25 10.36 -8.67 22.25
C SER A 25 10.70 -9.31 20.91
N LYS A 26 9.70 -9.49 20.03
CA LYS A 26 9.87 -10.05 18.69
C LYS A 26 10.19 -9.01 17.63
N VAL A 27 9.89 -7.73 17.89
CA VAL A 27 10.11 -6.64 16.94
C VAL A 27 11.61 -6.37 16.80
N PRO A 28 12.21 -6.54 15.61
CA PRO A 28 13.62 -6.25 15.38
C PRO A 28 13.99 -4.81 15.75
N LYS A 29 15.14 -4.63 16.41
CA LYS A 29 15.67 -3.32 16.79
C LYS A 29 16.39 -2.65 15.62
N ILE A 30 15.63 -2.29 14.59
CA ILE A 30 16.12 -1.55 13.43
C ILE A 30 15.99 -0.04 13.72
N PRO A 31 17.05 0.77 13.49
CA PRO A 31 16.98 2.21 13.68
C PRO A 31 15.88 2.84 12.81
N ILE A 32 15.19 3.83 13.37
CA ILE A 32 14.19 4.62 12.63
C ILE A 32 14.90 5.36 11.49
N ALA A 33 14.37 5.21 10.28
CA ALA A 33 14.88 5.86 9.08
C ALA A 33 14.69 7.38 9.13
N LYS A 34 15.53 8.10 8.40
CA LYS A 34 15.26 9.51 8.07
C LYS A 34 14.25 9.57 6.93
N ALA A 35 13.50 10.67 6.83
CA ALA A 35 12.59 10.93 5.73
C ALA A 35 12.96 12.24 5.02
N ASN A 36 12.83 12.28 3.69
CA ASN A 36 13.03 13.47 2.87
C ASN A 36 11.76 13.79 2.09
N ILE A 37 11.19 14.99 2.30
CA ILE A 37 9.99 15.54 1.62
C ILE A 37 8.73 14.68 1.90
N PRO A 38 7.63 15.29 2.36
CA PRO A 38 6.96 14.84 3.57
C PRO A 38 6.64 13.34 3.55
N ASN A 39 7.39 12.60 4.36
CA ASN A 39 7.24 11.19 4.70
C ASN A 39 7.71 10.13 3.68
N CYS A 40 8.53 10.47 2.67
CA CYS A 40 9.23 9.45 1.88
C CYS A 40 10.53 9.00 2.58
N PRO A 41 10.84 7.70 2.68
CA PRO A 41 12.09 7.21 3.27
C PRO A 41 13.34 7.72 2.54
N ASP A 42 14.33 8.19 3.31
CA ASP A 42 15.64 8.56 2.79
C ASP A 42 16.57 7.35 2.72
N CYS A 43 16.62 6.71 1.55
CA CYS A 43 17.47 5.55 1.33
C CYS A 43 18.96 5.92 1.30
N PRO A 44 19.83 5.22 2.05
CA PRO A 44 21.27 5.45 1.98
C PRO A 44 21.81 5.22 0.56
N LYS A 45 22.56 6.19 0.03
CA LYS A 45 23.22 6.06 -1.29
C LYS A 45 24.11 4.81 -1.43
N ASN A 46 24.71 4.37 -0.32
CA ASN A 46 25.49 3.14 -0.27
C ASN A 46 24.67 2.07 0.48
N LYS A 47 24.28 1.00 -0.23
CA LYS A 47 23.52 -0.13 0.33
C LYS A 47 24.19 -0.79 1.53
N SER A 48 25.52 -0.73 1.66
CA SER A 48 26.22 -1.24 2.85
C SER A 48 25.90 -0.49 4.14
N LYS A 49 25.24 0.67 4.04
CA LYS A 49 24.74 1.47 5.17
C LYS A 49 23.32 1.12 5.58
N ILE A 50 22.63 0.26 4.82
CA ILE A 50 21.33 -0.29 5.25
C ILE A 50 21.59 -1.13 6.52
N PRO A 51 20.82 -0.92 7.61
CA PRO A 51 21.04 -1.67 8.84
C PRO A 51 20.98 -3.18 8.59
N LYS A 52 21.93 -3.91 9.19
CA LYS A 52 21.99 -5.36 9.04
C LYS A 52 20.69 -6.01 9.52
N GLY A 53 20.10 -6.86 8.69
CA GLY A 53 18.84 -7.53 8.99
C GLY A 53 17.59 -6.68 8.75
N ALA A 54 17.72 -5.45 8.21
CA ALA A 54 16.58 -4.61 7.89
C ALA A 54 15.68 -5.22 6.80
N CYS A 55 16.28 -5.82 5.75
CA CYS A 55 15.56 -6.27 4.56
C CYS A 55 14.60 -5.18 4.05
N TRP A 56 15.16 -4.07 3.58
CA TRP A 56 14.39 -2.84 3.36
C TRP A 56 14.00 -2.67 1.90
N TRP A 57 12.74 -2.97 1.61
CA TRP A 57 12.26 -3.09 0.23
C TRP A 57 12.54 -1.85 -0.63
N THR A 58 12.18 -0.65 -0.17
CA THR A 58 12.39 0.59 -0.93
C THR A 58 13.87 0.89 -1.23
N CYS A 59 14.80 0.45 -0.37
CA CYS A 59 16.22 0.82 -0.49
C CYS A 59 17.10 -0.24 -1.17
N ASP A 60 16.82 -1.54 -0.98
CA ASP A 60 17.59 -2.61 -1.61
C ASP A 60 16.75 -3.60 -2.43
N GLY A 61 15.42 -3.54 -2.33
CA GLY A 61 14.49 -4.47 -2.96
C GLY A 61 14.36 -5.79 -2.21
N CYS A 62 14.76 -5.84 -0.93
CA CYS A 62 14.63 -7.06 -0.14
C CYS A 62 13.18 -7.34 0.23
N VAL A 63 12.79 -8.59 0.01
CA VAL A 63 11.45 -9.14 0.22
C VAL A 63 11.57 -10.21 1.29
N ALA A 64 10.67 -10.21 2.26
CA ALA A 64 10.63 -11.25 3.29
C ALA A 64 9.89 -12.49 2.76
N ASP A 65 10.18 -13.67 3.31
CA ASP A 65 9.62 -14.94 2.86
C ASP A 65 8.08 -15.00 2.85
N ASP A 66 7.42 -14.18 3.68
CA ASP A 66 5.97 -14.10 3.81
C ASP A 66 5.33 -12.86 3.17
N ASP A 67 6.12 -12.02 2.49
CA ASP A 67 5.61 -10.97 1.63
C ASP A 67 4.93 -11.57 0.39
N ILE A 68 3.93 -10.87 -0.13
CA ILE A 68 3.27 -11.22 -1.39
C ILE A 68 3.72 -10.22 -2.45
N GLU A 69 4.56 -10.66 -3.38
CA GLU A 69 5.07 -9.82 -4.49
C GLU A 69 4.71 -10.34 -5.88
N ILE A 70 4.19 -11.56 -5.98
CA ILE A 70 3.78 -12.21 -7.23
C ILE A 70 2.45 -12.93 -7.04
N CYS A 71 1.71 -13.10 -8.14
CA CYS A 71 0.54 -13.97 -8.11
C CYS A 71 0.99 -15.44 -8.16
N PRO A 72 0.36 -16.34 -7.38
CA PRO A 72 0.79 -17.74 -7.31
C PRO A 72 0.49 -18.52 -8.60
N ARG A 73 -0.51 -18.08 -9.36
CA ARG A 73 -0.93 -18.72 -10.61
C ARG A 73 -0.21 -18.06 -11.79
N GLN A 74 0.42 -18.87 -12.63
CA GLN A 74 0.98 -18.42 -13.90
C GLN A 74 -0.10 -17.75 -14.76
N ASN A 75 0.29 -16.70 -15.49
CA ASN A 75 -0.63 -15.89 -16.31
C ASN A 75 -1.75 -15.19 -15.52
N ALA A 76 -1.67 -15.14 -14.19
CA ALA A 76 -2.53 -14.26 -13.41
C ALA A 76 -2.00 -12.83 -13.41
N TRP A 77 -2.93 -11.88 -13.35
CA TRP A 77 -2.63 -10.47 -13.19
C TRP A 77 -3.42 -9.94 -12.00
N GLY A 78 -2.71 -9.63 -10.93
CA GLY A 78 -3.20 -8.86 -9.80
C GLY A 78 -3.08 -7.38 -10.12
N LEU A 79 -4.10 -6.84 -10.78
CA LEU A 79 -4.27 -5.40 -10.94
C LEU A 79 -4.58 -4.79 -9.57
N THR A 80 -3.90 -3.69 -9.20
CA THR A 80 -4.10 -3.07 -7.89
C THR A 80 -4.04 -1.55 -7.95
N TYR A 81 -4.87 -0.87 -7.17
CA TYR A 81 -4.88 0.59 -7.07
C TYR A 81 -4.61 1.02 -5.63
N ASP A 82 -3.61 1.87 -5.44
CA ASP A 82 -3.28 2.49 -4.17
C ASP A 82 -3.95 3.86 -4.05
N ASP A 83 -3.90 4.42 -2.85
CA ASP A 83 -4.26 5.81 -2.55
C ASP A 83 -5.74 6.16 -2.52
N GLY A 84 -6.63 5.38 -3.12
CA GLY A 84 -8.06 5.58 -2.99
C GLY A 84 -8.62 5.39 -1.56
N PRO A 85 -9.93 5.57 -1.39
CA PRO A 85 -10.85 6.08 -2.40
C PRO A 85 -10.70 7.60 -2.55
N SER A 86 -10.97 8.09 -3.75
CA SER A 86 -10.92 9.51 -4.14
C SER A 86 -12.21 9.92 -4.85
N GLU A 87 -12.29 11.19 -5.28
CA GLU A 87 -13.34 11.67 -6.17
C GLU A 87 -13.36 10.93 -7.52
N GLU A 88 -12.21 10.39 -7.95
CA GLU A 88 -12.02 9.74 -9.25
C GLU A 88 -12.28 8.23 -9.21
N THR A 89 -12.16 7.60 -8.04
CA THR A 89 -12.41 6.16 -7.87
C THR A 89 -13.77 5.70 -8.45
N PRO A 90 -14.91 6.40 -8.29
CA PRO A 90 -16.17 5.99 -8.91
C PRO A 90 -16.10 5.88 -10.45
N ARG A 91 -15.30 6.72 -11.12
CA ARG A 91 -15.09 6.69 -12.56
C ARG A 91 -14.22 5.51 -12.97
N LEU A 92 -13.22 5.16 -12.17
CA LEU A 92 -12.43 3.95 -12.36
C LEU A 92 -13.30 2.69 -12.21
N LEU A 93 -14.18 2.64 -11.21
CA LEU A 93 -15.10 1.50 -11.02
C LEU A 93 -16.00 1.27 -12.24
N GLU A 94 -16.51 2.34 -12.87
CA GLU A 94 -17.26 2.23 -14.13
C GLU A 94 -16.42 1.60 -15.27
N LYS A 95 -15.14 1.96 -15.38
CA LYS A 95 -14.23 1.38 -16.37
C LYS A 95 -13.99 -0.11 -16.10
N LEU A 96 -13.66 -0.46 -14.86
CA LEU A 96 -13.42 -1.85 -14.44
C LEU A 96 -14.66 -2.72 -14.69
N LYS A 97 -15.84 -2.23 -14.32
CA LYS A 97 -17.12 -2.90 -14.57
C LYS A 97 -17.39 -3.14 -16.05
N ARG A 98 -17.17 -2.13 -16.91
CA ARG A 98 -17.34 -2.26 -18.38
C ARG A 98 -16.37 -3.29 -18.98
N SER A 99 -15.18 -3.39 -18.41
CA SER A 99 -14.17 -4.37 -18.83
C SER A 99 -14.35 -5.75 -18.19
N ASN A 100 -15.34 -5.93 -17.30
CA ASN A 100 -15.53 -7.14 -16.50
C ASN A 100 -14.25 -7.57 -15.74
N VAL A 101 -13.54 -6.58 -15.18
CA VAL A 101 -12.31 -6.76 -14.43
C VAL A 101 -12.54 -6.40 -12.96
N THR A 102 -12.06 -7.25 -12.06
CA THR A 102 -11.96 -6.94 -10.63
C THR A 102 -10.53 -6.61 -10.25
N SER A 103 -10.33 -5.58 -9.43
CA SER A 103 -9.03 -5.17 -8.89
C SER A 103 -8.95 -5.37 -7.37
N THR A 104 -7.76 -5.16 -6.80
CA THR A 104 -7.56 -4.92 -5.36
C THR A 104 -7.30 -3.44 -5.12
N PHE A 105 -7.99 -2.83 -4.16
CA PHE A 105 -7.76 -1.45 -3.74
C PHE A 105 -7.07 -1.42 -2.38
N PHE A 106 -5.91 -0.78 -2.29
CA PHE A 106 -5.24 -0.48 -1.03
C PHE A 106 -5.64 0.91 -0.57
N VAL A 107 -6.59 0.96 0.36
CA VAL A 107 -7.28 2.21 0.73
C VAL A 107 -6.60 2.95 1.88
N VAL A 108 -6.46 4.26 1.75
CA VAL A 108 -5.96 5.13 2.82
C VAL A 108 -7.11 5.46 3.79
N GLY A 109 -6.89 5.16 5.07
CA GLY A 109 -7.91 5.24 6.11
C GLY A 109 -8.56 6.63 6.23
N SER A 110 -7.76 7.69 6.20
CA SER A 110 -8.23 9.06 6.29
C SER A 110 -9.20 9.45 5.17
N ARG A 111 -9.02 8.90 3.96
CA ARG A 111 -9.78 9.25 2.75
C ARG A 111 -11.15 8.56 2.75
N ILE A 112 -11.29 7.42 3.43
CA ILE A 112 -12.58 6.73 3.60
C ILE A 112 -13.60 7.61 4.35
N LEU A 113 -13.15 8.53 5.21
CA LEU A 113 -14.05 9.46 5.91
C LEU A 113 -14.86 10.34 4.93
N GLU A 114 -14.29 10.67 3.79
CA GLU A 114 -14.93 11.48 2.75
C GLU A 114 -15.68 10.62 1.73
N TYR A 115 -15.22 9.39 1.51
CA TYR A 115 -15.74 8.51 0.45
C TYR A 115 -16.23 7.14 0.97
N PRO A 116 -17.07 7.07 2.04
CA PRO A 116 -17.50 5.79 2.60
C PRO A 116 -18.38 4.99 1.63
N GLU A 117 -19.19 5.67 0.82
CA GLU A 117 -20.04 5.01 -0.19
C GLU A 117 -19.22 4.44 -1.35
N THR A 118 -18.10 5.07 -1.69
CA THR A 118 -17.17 4.53 -2.68
C THR A 118 -16.53 3.23 -2.18
N LEU A 119 -16.12 3.17 -0.90
CA LEU A 119 -15.61 1.94 -0.30
C LEU A 119 -16.65 0.80 -0.33
N LYS A 120 -17.89 1.10 0.07
CA LYS A 120 -18.99 0.12 0.00
C LYS A 120 -19.24 -0.35 -1.42
N ARG A 121 -19.15 0.56 -2.39
CA ARG A 121 -19.31 0.24 -3.81
C ARG A 121 -18.18 -0.68 -4.31
N GLN A 122 -16.92 -0.43 -3.93
CA GLN A 122 -15.79 -1.29 -4.28
C GLN A 122 -16.08 -2.75 -3.87
N ILE A 123 -16.52 -2.95 -2.63
CA ILE A 123 -16.87 -4.28 -2.09
C ILE A 123 -18.08 -4.87 -2.83
N LYS A 124 -19.14 -4.08 -3.02
CA LYS A 124 -20.37 -4.54 -3.69
C LYS A 124 -20.13 -5.01 -5.13
N GLU A 125 -19.18 -4.39 -5.82
CA GLU A 125 -18.78 -4.75 -7.20
C GLU A 125 -17.76 -5.90 -7.26
N GLY A 126 -17.41 -6.50 -6.11
CA GLY A 126 -16.57 -7.70 -6.03
C GLY A 126 -15.07 -7.41 -5.99
N HIS A 127 -14.66 -6.17 -5.76
CA HIS A 127 -13.26 -5.82 -5.59
C HIS A 127 -12.74 -6.23 -4.21
N HIS A 128 -11.44 -6.52 -4.15
CA HIS A 128 -10.78 -6.84 -2.89
C HIS A 128 -10.23 -5.57 -2.24
N ILE A 129 -10.27 -5.49 -0.90
CA ILE A 129 -9.79 -4.34 -0.13
C ILE A 129 -8.60 -4.74 0.74
N GLY A 130 -7.48 -4.04 0.57
CA GLY A 130 -6.39 -3.96 1.53
C GLY A 130 -6.32 -2.56 2.13
N ILE A 131 -5.56 -2.37 3.21
CA ILE A 131 -5.33 -1.04 3.79
C ILE A 131 -3.98 -0.47 3.34
N HIS A 132 -3.91 0.86 3.25
CA HIS A 132 -2.72 1.62 2.88
C HIS A 132 -2.35 2.67 3.93
N THR A 133 -2.43 2.25 5.21
CA THR A 133 -2.25 3.10 6.40
C THR A 133 -3.34 4.16 6.58
N TRP A 134 -3.27 4.91 7.68
CA TRP A 134 -4.23 5.96 7.96
C TRP A 134 -3.90 7.23 7.19
N SER A 135 -2.63 7.65 7.19
CA SER A 135 -2.22 8.96 6.68
C SER A 135 -1.28 8.91 5.47
N HIS A 136 -0.96 7.72 4.96
CA HIS A 136 -0.01 7.54 3.85
C HIS A 136 1.42 8.02 4.21
N ALA A 137 1.91 7.70 5.42
CA ALA A 137 3.28 8.02 5.82
C ALA A 137 4.25 6.86 5.54
N GLY A 138 5.51 7.16 5.18
CA GLY A 138 6.57 6.17 5.04
C GLY A 138 6.90 5.50 6.37
N MET A 139 6.64 4.20 6.45
CA MET A 139 6.54 3.46 7.71
C MET A 139 7.88 3.27 8.42
N THR A 140 9.00 3.18 7.69
CA THR A 140 10.32 2.97 8.31
C THR A 140 10.83 4.21 9.03
N SER A 141 10.28 5.39 8.70
CA SER A 141 10.57 6.66 9.37
C SER A 141 9.72 6.92 10.63
N LEU A 142 8.77 6.03 10.93
CA LEU A 142 7.87 6.15 12.08
C LEU A 142 8.40 5.38 13.30
N THR A 143 8.01 5.82 14.50
CA THR A 143 8.17 5.01 15.71
C THR A 143 7.29 3.76 15.64
N ASN A 144 7.61 2.78 16.47
CA ASN A 144 6.84 1.54 16.55
C ASN A 144 5.37 1.78 16.90
N GLU A 145 5.10 2.70 17.81
CA GLU A 145 3.77 3.09 18.27
C GLU A 145 2.97 3.79 17.15
N GLN A 146 3.66 4.61 16.36
CA GLN A 146 3.05 5.28 15.19
C GLN A 146 2.66 4.26 14.12
N ILE A 147 3.50 3.25 13.85
CA ILE A 147 3.17 2.15 12.92
C ILE A 147 1.90 1.43 13.35
N VAL A 148 1.77 1.09 14.64
CA VAL A 148 0.56 0.47 15.18
C VAL A 148 -0.65 1.37 14.96
N ALA A 149 -0.52 2.66 15.25
CA ALA A 149 -1.62 3.61 15.12
C ALA A 149 -2.08 3.78 13.66
N GLU A 150 -1.14 3.88 12.71
CA GLU A 150 -1.40 3.97 11.28
C GLU A 150 -2.22 2.79 10.76
N ILE A 151 -1.79 1.56 11.06
CA ILE A 151 -2.45 0.34 10.62
C ILE A 151 -3.83 0.21 11.27
N LYS A 152 -3.93 0.41 12.59
CA LYS A 152 -5.16 0.15 13.33
C LYS A 152 -6.24 1.18 13.10
N TRP A 153 -5.89 2.45 12.85
CA TRP A 153 -6.89 3.44 12.47
C TRP A 153 -7.46 3.17 11.08
N ALA A 154 -6.63 2.72 10.13
CA ALA A 154 -7.10 2.30 8.81
C ALA A 154 -8.00 1.07 8.88
N GLU A 155 -7.63 0.07 9.69
CA GLU A 155 -8.49 -1.09 9.97
C GLU A 155 -9.84 -0.68 10.55
N GLN A 156 -9.82 0.19 11.56
CA GLN A 156 -11.00 0.60 12.30
C GLN A 156 -12.04 1.25 11.38
N ILE A 157 -11.63 2.20 10.53
CA ILE A 157 -12.58 2.87 9.63
C ILE A 157 -13.14 1.93 8.56
N VAL A 158 -12.33 0.99 8.03
CA VAL A 158 -12.84 -0.02 7.10
C VAL A 158 -13.90 -0.87 7.80
N PHE A 159 -13.63 -1.31 9.03
CA PHE A 159 -14.59 -2.08 9.82
C PHE A 159 -15.87 -1.29 10.13
N ASP A 160 -15.75 -0.03 10.55
CA ASP A 160 -16.90 0.79 10.93
C ASP A 160 -17.81 1.11 9.72
N VAL A 161 -17.25 1.21 8.51
CA VAL A 161 -18.02 1.49 7.29
C VAL A 161 -18.63 0.23 6.68
N THR A 162 -17.97 -0.92 6.82
CA THR A 162 -18.28 -2.12 6.02
C THR A 162 -18.65 -3.35 6.84
N GLY A 163 -18.31 -3.38 8.13
CA GLY A 163 -18.38 -4.56 8.99
C GLY A 163 -17.32 -5.63 8.69
N LEU A 164 -16.42 -5.39 7.73
CA LEU A 164 -15.40 -6.35 7.31
C LEU A 164 -14.04 -6.05 7.93
N LYS A 165 -13.25 -7.10 8.12
CA LYS A 165 -11.83 -7.02 8.48
C LYS A 165 -10.98 -7.39 7.27
N THR A 166 -9.99 -6.58 6.96
CA THR A 166 -9.01 -6.87 5.92
C THR A 166 -7.87 -7.72 6.50
N LYS A 167 -7.11 -8.37 5.61
CA LYS A 167 -5.93 -9.19 5.98
C LYS A 167 -4.66 -8.76 5.26
N TYR A 168 -4.79 -7.82 4.35
CA TYR A 168 -3.75 -7.41 3.43
C TYR A 168 -3.55 -5.92 3.58
N TRP A 169 -2.29 -5.52 3.51
CA TRP A 169 -1.92 -4.12 3.49
C TRP A 169 -0.77 -3.93 2.51
N ARG A 170 -0.62 -2.72 2.03
CA ARG A 170 0.57 -2.29 1.30
C ARG A 170 1.19 -1.11 2.03
N PRO A 171 2.50 -1.06 2.23
CA PRO A 171 3.17 0.11 2.80
C PRO A 171 3.23 1.25 1.78
N PRO A 172 2.90 2.50 2.17
CA PRO A 172 3.15 3.69 1.35
C PRO A 172 4.58 3.72 0.81
N TYR A 173 4.75 4.08 -0.45
CA TYR A 173 6.06 4.12 -1.14
C TYR A 173 6.79 2.77 -1.23
N GLY A 174 6.11 1.65 -0.94
CA GLY A 174 6.77 0.35 -0.71
C GLY A 174 7.62 0.32 0.57
N ASP A 175 7.51 1.33 1.44
CA ASP A 175 8.43 1.57 2.55
C ASP A 175 8.22 0.59 3.69
N VAL A 176 8.97 -0.51 3.65
CA VAL A 176 8.89 -1.57 4.66
C VAL A 176 10.26 -2.21 4.92
N ASP A 177 10.55 -2.39 6.21
CA ASP A 177 11.65 -3.18 6.74
C ASP A 177 11.10 -4.29 7.64
N ASN A 178 11.97 -5.16 8.15
CA ASN A 178 11.58 -6.26 9.03
C ASN A 178 10.95 -5.81 10.37
N ARG A 179 11.21 -4.58 10.82
CA ARG A 179 10.58 -4.00 12.02
C ARG A 179 9.12 -3.67 11.71
N VAL A 180 8.87 -3.01 10.59
CA VAL A 180 7.51 -2.69 10.12
C VAL A 180 6.74 -3.98 9.81
N ARG A 181 7.34 -4.95 9.11
CA ARG A 181 6.70 -6.25 8.81
C ARG A 181 6.28 -7.00 10.06
N GLU A 182 7.15 -7.07 11.06
CA GLU A 182 6.83 -7.78 12.30
C GLU A 182 5.65 -7.14 13.04
N ILE A 183 5.59 -5.82 13.10
CA ILE A 183 4.44 -5.13 13.71
C ILE A 183 3.16 -5.43 12.90
N ALA A 184 3.19 -5.30 11.57
CA ALA A 184 2.04 -5.61 10.73
C ALA A 184 1.58 -7.08 10.88
N ARG A 185 2.52 -8.03 10.96
CA ARG A 185 2.25 -9.45 11.17
C ARG A 185 1.55 -9.72 12.51
N GLN A 186 2.01 -9.11 13.59
CA GLN A 186 1.37 -9.24 14.90
C GLN A 186 -0.05 -8.65 14.92
N LEU A 187 -0.30 -7.63 14.10
CA LEU A 187 -1.63 -7.07 13.87
C LEU A 187 -2.50 -7.91 12.92
N GLY A 188 -1.99 -9.03 12.40
CA GLY A 188 -2.73 -9.96 11.56
C GLY A 188 -2.68 -9.66 10.06
N TYR A 189 -1.78 -8.78 9.63
CA TYR A 189 -1.66 -8.36 8.23
C TYR A 189 -0.55 -9.09 7.48
N LYS A 190 -0.82 -9.39 6.21
CA LYS A 190 0.17 -9.81 5.22
C LYS A 190 0.58 -8.63 4.35
N THR A 191 1.88 -8.38 4.28
CA THR A 191 2.46 -7.32 3.44
C THR A 191 2.36 -7.72 1.98
N VAL A 192 1.73 -6.86 1.18
CA VAL A 192 1.65 -7.00 -0.28
C VAL A 192 2.49 -5.89 -0.90
N ILE A 193 3.42 -6.28 -1.76
CA ILE A 193 4.21 -5.40 -2.59
C ILE A 193 3.89 -5.72 -4.06
N TRP A 194 4.08 -4.76 -4.96
CA TRP A 194 3.97 -5.06 -6.39
C TRP A 194 5.22 -5.82 -6.84
N THR A 195 5.13 -6.52 -7.96
CA THR A 195 6.35 -7.13 -8.49
C THR A 195 7.27 -6.00 -8.94
N LYS A 196 8.49 -5.98 -8.42
CA LYS A 196 9.40 -4.82 -8.48
C LYS A 196 9.58 -4.24 -9.88
N GLU A 197 9.64 -5.09 -10.89
CA GLU A 197 9.80 -4.70 -12.28
C GLU A 197 8.54 -4.03 -12.88
N TRP A 198 7.36 -4.17 -12.27
CA TRP A 198 6.06 -3.81 -12.86
C TRP A 198 5.30 -2.71 -12.09
N ASP A 199 6.01 -1.62 -11.80
CA ASP A 199 5.39 -0.33 -11.49
C ASP A 199 4.93 0.36 -12.79
N SER A 200 3.65 0.73 -12.88
CA SER A 200 3.13 1.47 -14.04
C SER A 200 3.75 2.87 -14.16
N ASN A 201 4.20 3.42 -13.02
CA ASN A 201 4.65 4.79 -12.81
C ASN A 201 3.56 5.85 -13.04
N ASP A 202 2.27 5.50 -13.03
CA ASP A 202 1.17 6.45 -13.28
C ASP A 202 1.15 7.68 -12.36
N TRP A 203 1.62 7.55 -11.12
CA TRP A 203 1.83 8.64 -10.17
C TRP A 203 2.73 9.77 -10.70
N GLN A 204 3.56 9.49 -11.70
CA GLN A 204 4.43 10.48 -12.37
C GLN A 204 3.68 11.33 -13.41
N ILE A 205 2.46 10.96 -13.81
CA ILE A 205 1.66 11.77 -14.76
C ILE A 205 1.19 13.08 -14.10
N PRO A 206 0.59 13.08 -12.89
CA PRO A 206 0.28 14.33 -12.17
C PRO A 206 1.50 15.24 -11.98
N ASP A 207 2.68 14.66 -11.72
CA ASP A 207 3.96 15.37 -11.56
C ASP A 207 4.54 15.87 -12.89
N LYS A 208 3.92 15.49 -14.02
CA LYS A 208 4.33 15.85 -15.39
C LYS A 208 5.74 15.37 -15.76
N THR A 209 6.23 14.31 -15.11
CA THR A 209 7.53 13.71 -15.42
C THR A 209 7.44 12.62 -16.47
N ILE A 210 6.24 12.02 -16.67
CA ILE A 210 5.96 11.10 -17.77
C ILE A 210 4.59 11.38 -18.41
N THR A 211 4.32 10.73 -19.54
CA THR A 211 3.07 10.82 -20.30
C THR A 211 2.21 9.55 -20.19
N ASN A 212 0.91 9.65 -20.50
CA ASN A 212 0.02 8.48 -20.59
C ASN A 212 0.54 7.41 -21.58
N LYS A 213 1.25 7.83 -22.64
CA LYS A 213 1.84 6.91 -23.62
C LYS A 213 2.98 6.08 -23.02
N GLU A 214 3.74 6.67 -22.10
CA GLU A 214 4.83 5.98 -21.40
C GLU A 214 4.29 4.99 -20.38
N VAL A 215 3.27 5.39 -19.59
CA VAL A 215 2.56 4.44 -18.69
C VAL A 215 1.96 3.28 -19.47
N TYR A 216 1.26 3.55 -20.58
CA TYR A 216 0.72 2.50 -21.42
C TYR A 216 1.82 1.57 -21.97
N ARG A 217 3.00 2.10 -22.30
CA ARG A 217 4.15 1.30 -22.74
C ARG A 217 4.68 0.42 -21.62
N ASN A 218 4.84 0.95 -20.41
CA ASN A 218 5.25 0.19 -19.23
C ASN A 218 4.30 -0.98 -18.99
N PHE A 219 3.00 -0.70 -19.06
CA PHE A 219 1.95 -1.69 -18.91
C PHE A 219 2.00 -2.79 -19.98
N LYS A 220 2.14 -2.41 -21.27
CA LYS A 220 2.27 -3.36 -22.38
C LYS A 220 3.53 -4.21 -22.28
N TRP A 221 4.61 -3.64 -21.79
CA TRP A 221 5.85 -4.38 -21.54
C TRP A 221 5.68 -5.37 -20.38
N ALA A 222 5.07 -4.96 -19.27
CA ALA A 222 4.79 -5.89 -18.16
C ALA A 222 4.00 -7.11 -18.66
N LEU A 223 2.89 -6.88 -19.39
CA LEU A 223 2.08 -7.95 -19.96
C LEU A 223 2.82 -8.88 -20.92
N SER A 224 3.78 -8.38 -21.70
CA SER A 224 4.53 -9.22 -22.65
C SER A 224 5.50 -10.16 -21.95
N THR A 225 5.90 -9.85 -20.70
CA THR A 225 6.77 -10.72 -19.89
C THR A 225 6.01 -11.81 -19.15
N VAL A 226 4.71 -11.62 -18.88
CA VAL A 226 3.88 -12.55 -18.08
C VAL A 226 4.02 -14.02 -18.49
N PRO A 227 3.98 -14.40 -19.79
CA PRO A 227 4.00 -15.81 -20.19
C PRO A 227 5.30 -16.54 -19.86
N SER A 228 6.42 -15.83 -19.64
CA SER A 228 7.72 -16.43 -19.34
C SER A 228 7.96 -16.65 -17.85
N LEU A 229 7.07 -16.13 -16.99
CA LEU A 229 7.18 -16.23 -15.54
C LEU A 229 6.65 -17.57 -15.04
N LYS A 230 7.20 -18.04 -13.92
CA LYS A 230 6.66 -19.20 -13.19
C LYS A 230 5.38 -18.87 -12.40
N GLY A 231 5.14 -17.58 -12.12
CA GLY A 231 3.96 -17.05 -11.45
C GLY A 231 3.26 -16.00 -12.31
N GLY A 232 2.30 -15.31 -11.72
CA GLY A 232 1.68 -14.13 -12.31
C GLY A 232 2.23 -12.84 -11.72
N ILE A 233 1.63 -11.72 -12.10
CA ILE A 233 2.15 -10.39 -11.82
C ILE A 233 1.27 -9.63 -10.84
N ILE A 234 1.85 -8.78 -10.00
CA ILE A 234 1.11 -7.76 -9.23
C ILE A 234 1.59 -6.40 -9.71
N THR A 235 0.68 -5.60 -10.27
CA THR A 235 1.01 -4.27 -10.80
C THR A 235 0.66 -3.19 -9.79
N LEU A 236 1.34 -2.04 -9.87
CA LEU A 236 1.06 -0.86 -9.05
C LEU A 236 0.48 0.25 -9.94
N GLU A 237 -0.72 0.70 -9.57
CA GLU A 237 -1.44 1.83 -10.12
C GLU A 237 -2.04 2.66 -8.98
N HIS A 238 -2.52 3.86 -9.29
CA HIS A 238 -3.14 4.78 -8.34
C HIS A 238 -4.49 5.26 -8.87
N ASP A 239 -5.44 5.49 -7.98
CA ASP A 239 -6.76 6.00 -8.34
C ASP A 239 -7.07 7.36 -7.67
N LEU A 240 -6.03 8.17 -7.46
CA LEU A 240 -6.13 9.45 -6.75
C LEU A 240 -6.48 10.62 -7.67
N PHE A 241 -5.87 10.66 -8.86
CA PHE A 241 -5.99 11.79 -9.78
C PHE A 241 -6.66 11.42 -11.11
N THR A 242 -7.29 12.41 -11.74
CA THR A 242 -7.98 12.26 -13.03
C THR A 242 -7.06 11.68 -14.10
N GLN A 243 -5.79 12.06 -14.10
CA GLN A 243 -4.76 11.65 -15.05
C GLN A 243 -4.45 10.15 -14.96
N GLU A 244 -4.39 9.60 -13.75
CA GLU A 244 -4.12 8.18 -13.49
C GLU A 244 -5.33 7.35 -13.94
N VAL A 245 -6.54 7.76 -13.52
CA VAL A 245 -7.78 7.09 -13.94
C VAL A 245 -8.03 7.21 -15.45
N ASN A 246 -7.46 8.21 -16.13
CA ASN A 246 -7.56 8.33 -17.59
C ASN A 246 -6.78 7.24 -18.34
N VAL A 247 -5.63 6.79 -17.80
CA VAL A 247 -4.77 5.80 -18.46
C VAL A 247 -5.15 4.35 -18.13
N ALA A 248 -5.92 4.12 -17.07
CA ALA A 248 -6.60 2.86 -16.76
C ALA A 248 -7.65 2.47 -17.83
#